data_AF-A0A2D4IZS8-F1
#
_entry.id   AF-A0A2D4IZS8-F1
#
_cell.length_a   1.000
_cell.length_b   1.000
_cell.length_c   1.000
_cell.angle_alpha   90.00
_cell.angle_beta   90.00
_cell.angle_gamma   90.00
#
_symmetry.space_group_name_H-M   'P 1'
#
loop_
_entity.id
_entity.type
_entity.pdbx_description
1 polymer ?
#
loop_
_entity_poly.entity_id
_entity_poly.type
_entity_poly.pdbx_seq_one_letter_code
_entity_poly.pdbx_strand_id
1 'polypeptide(L)'
;GHGDSLFFKPIVHSEVLPSPIIFLDLIKEQLAFPTAGPRPSSQDRWLYNMGPSLAMALAVPPVDAPVVASFSSSTPTEPEDVLKAEDKRSEQTLKCNYQVSAWAIRASTATSFFTRSS
;
A
#
# COMPACT_ATOMS: atom_id res chain seq x y z
N GLY A 1 -20.52 -47.60 -25.25
CA GLY A 1 -19.55 -46.57 -25.69
C GLY A 1 -20.14 -45.20 -25.44
N HIS A 2 -19.28 -44.23 -25.12
CA HIS A 2 -19.50 -42.77 -25.11
C HIS A 2 -20.75 -42.29 -24.32
N GLY A 3 -20.69 -41.74 -23.10
CA GLY A 3 -19.72 -40.78 -22.55
C GLY A 3 -20.10 -39.38 -23.00
N ASP A 4 -20.74 -38.57 -22.14
CA ASP A 4 -20.79 -37.11 -22.29
C ASP A 4 -21.05 -36.41 -20.94
N SER A 5 -20.37 -35.29 -20.78
CA SER A 5 -19.86 -34.69 -19.55
C SER A 5 -20.90 -33.86 -18.78
N LEU A 6 -21.10 -34.17 -17.49
CA LEU A 6 -21.96 -33.47 -16.54
C LEU A 6 -21.32 -32.23 -15.87
N PHE A 7 -20.23 -31.70 -16.42
CA PHE A 7 -19.58 -30.51 -15.89
C PHE A 7 -19.63 -29.38 -16.89
N PHE A 8 -20.61 -28.49 -16.73
CA PHE A 8 -20.55 -27.14 -17.29
C PHE A 8 -19.39 -26.41 -16.63
N LYS A 9 -18.25 -26.38 -17.32
CA LYS A 9 -17.14 -25.50 -16.94
C LYS A 9 -17.65 -24.07 -17.15
N PRO A 10 -17.59 -23.17 -16.14
CA PRO A 10 -17.92 -21.78 -16.37
C PRO A 10 -17.02 -21.28 -17.50
N ILE A 11 -17.62 -20.86 -18.62
CA ILE A 11 -16.89 -20.15 -19.65
C ILE A 11 -16.57 -18.80 -19.02
N VAL A 12 -15.34 -18.68 -18.50
CA VAL A 12 -14.81 -17.39 -18.07
C VAL A 12 -14.59 -16.60 -19.36
N HIS A 13 -15.58 -15.78 -19.74
CA HIS A 13 -15.37 -14.73 -20.72
C HIS A 13 -14.35 -13.76 -20.12
N SER A 14 -13.07 -13.93 -20.47
CA SER A 14 -12.06 -12.93 -20.14
C SER A 14 -12.23 -11.77 -21.10
N GLU A 15 -13.05 -10.79 -20.74
CA GLU A 15 -13.01 -9.50 -21.40
C GLU A 15 -11.67 -8.84 -21.03
N VAL A 16 -10.78 -8.70 -22.01
CA VAL A 16 -9.55 -7.94 -21.85
C VAL A 16 -9.95 -6.47 -21.84
N LEU A 17 -10.06 -5.89 -20.65
CA LEU A 17 -10.25 -4.45 -20.50
C LEU A 17 -9.03 -3.73 -21.06
N PRO A 18 -9.17 -2.89 -22.11
CA PRO A 18 -8.04 -2.13 -22.62
C PRO A 18 -7.58 -1.16 -21.54
N SER A 19 -6.34 -1.33 -21.07
CA SER A 19 -5.71 -0.37 -20.18
C SER A 19 -5.29 0.85 -21.00
N PRO A 20 -5.74 2.08 -20.64
CA PRO A 20 -5.23 3.30 -21.24
C PRO A 20 -3.69 3.34 -21.22
N ILE A 21 -3.07 3.68 -22.35
CA ILE A 21 -1.60 3.72 -22.52
C ILE A 21 -0.94 4.63 -21.45
N ILE A 22 -1.66 5.67 -21.02
CA ILE A 22 -1.25 6.58 -19.94
C ILE A 22 -0.90 5.88 -18.62
N PHE A 23 -1.50 4.71 -18.32
CA PHE A 23 -1.15 3.95 -17.11
C PHE A 23 0.26 3.39 -17.17
N LEU A 24 0.69 2.92 -18.34
CA LEU A 24 2.04 2.39 -18.52
C LEU A 24 3.08 3.50 -18.37
N ASP A 25 2.80 4.68 -18.89
CA ASP A 25 3.70 5.83 -18.77
C ASP A 25 3.80 6.32 -17.32
N LEU A 26 2.66 6.34 -16.61
CA LEU A 26 2.64 6.66 -15.18
C LEU A 26 3.44 5.66 -14.34
N ILE A 27 3.30 4.35 -14.61
CA ILE A 27 4.06 3.31 -13.90
C ILE A 27 5.56 3.49 -14.15
N LYS A 28 5.98 3.74 -15.39
CA LYS A 28 7.39 3.97 -15.73
C LYS A 28 7.94 5.20 -15.01
N GLU A 29 7.17 6.29 -14.96
CA GLU A 29 7.56 7.52 -14.26
C GLU A 29 7.73 7.29 -12.75
N GLN A 30 6.79 6.57 -12.14
CA GLN A 30 6.86 6.20 -10.71
C GLN A 30 8.06 5.28 -10.42
N LEU A 31 8.40 4.36 -11.32
CA LEU A 31 9.56 3.49 -11.17
C LEU A 31 10.89 4.24 -11.37
N ALA A 32 10.93 5.23 -12.25
CA ALA A 32 12.10 6.08 -12.46
C ALA A 32 12.34 7.01 -11.25
N PHE A 33 11.27 7.46 -10.60
CA PHE A 33 11.32 8.34 -9.42
C PHE A 33 10.45 7.81 -8.28
N PRO A 34 10.87 6.73 -7.60
CA PRO A 34 10.05 6.04 -6.59
C PRO A 34 9.71 6.91 -5.37
N THR A 35 10.44 8.00 -5.17
CA THR A 35 10.22 8.95 -4.07
C THR A 35 9.54 10.26 -4.49
N ALA A 36 9.35 10.50 -5.80
CA ALA A 36 8.81 11.76 -6.32
C ALA A 36 7.30 11.72 -6.58
N GLY A 37 6.66 10.56 -6.43
CA GLY A 37 5.22 10.43 -6.59
C GLY A 37 4.43 11.27 -5.55
N PRO A 38 3.22 11.72 -5.88
CA PRO A 38 2.38 12.49 -4.96
C PRO A 38 2.21 11.71 -3.66
N ARG A 39 2.56 12.34 -2.53
CA ARG A 39 2.45 11.70 -1.22
C ARG A 39 0.98 11.32 -0.99
N PRO A 40 0.67 10.02 -0.80
CA PRO A 40 -0.72 9.55 -0.69
C PRO A 40 -1.52 10.27 0.40
N SER A 41 -0.84 10.74 1.45
CA SER A 41 -1.45 11.46 2.57
C SER A 41 -2.13 12.78 2.20
N SER A 42 -1.80 13.38 1.04
CA SER A 42 -2.37 14.67 0.62
C SER A 42 -3.83 14.56 0.12
N GLN A 43 -4.25 13.35 -0.28
CA GLN A 43 -5.57 13.07 -0.88
C GLN A 43 -6.52 12.30 0.03
N ASP A 44 -6.10 11.94 1.25
CA ASP A 44 -6.94 11.23 2.25
C ASP A 44 -8.27 11.98 2.56
N ARG A 45 -8.31 13.29 2.29
CA ARG A 45 -9.48 14.17 2.49
C ARG A 45 -10.71 13.77 1.66
N TRP A 46 -10.56 12.93 0.63
CA TRP A 46 -11.63 12.64 -0.33
C TRP A 46 -12.33 11.29 -0.09
N LEU A 47 -11.85 10.48 0.85
CA LEU A 47 -12.37 9.13 1.10
C LEU A 47 -13.33 9.11 2.30
N TYR A 48 -14.44 9.85 2.18
CA TYR A 48 -15.47 9.99 3.23
C TYR A 48 -16.21 8.69 3.59
N ASN A 49 -16.11 7.67 2.73
CA ASN A 49 -16.81 6.39 2.88
C ASN A 49 -16.09 5.40 3.81
N MET A 50 -14.98 5.82 4.43
CA MET A 50 -14.16 4.95 5.28
C MET A 50 -14.60 5.02 6.74
N GLY A 51 -15.02 3.88 7.29
CA GLY A 51 -15.38 3.77 8.70
C GLY A 51 -14.20 4.05 9.64
N PRO A 52 -14.41 4.65 10.83
CA PRO A 52 -13.33 5.02 11.76
C PRO A 52 -12.41 3.85 12.16
N SER A 53 -12.97 2.64 12.30
CA SER A 53 -12.21 1.43 12.65
C SER A 53 -11.20 1.06 11.56
N LEU A 54 -11.60 1.12 10.28
CA LEU A 54 -10.71 0.83 9.16
C LEU A 54 -9.66 1.94 8.99
N ALA A 55 -10.04 3.20 9.20
CA ALA A 55 -9.11 4.32 9.17
C ALA A 55 -8.02 4.17 10.24
N MET A 56 -8.38 3.76 11.46
CA MET A 56 -7.43 3.49 12.55
C MET A 56 -6.51 2.31 12.23
N ALA A 57 -7.04 1.22 11.68
CA ALA A 57 -6.24 0.04 11.32
C ALA A 57 -5.19 0.30 10.22
N LEU A 58 -5.43 1.33 9.39
CA LEU A 58 -4.56 1.74 8.29
C LEU A 58 -3.63 2.92 8.65
N ALA A 59 -3.62 3.35 9.91
CA ALA A 59 -2.68 4.36 10.41
C ALA A 59 -1.31 3.71 10.69
N VAL A 60 -0.22 4.43 10.38
CA VAL A 60 1.13 3.92 10.65
C VAL A 60 1.27 3.66 12.16
N PRO A 61 1.55 2.42 12.60
CA PRO A 61 1.65 2.11 14.01
C PRO A 61 2.88 2.82 14.61
N PRO A 62 2.75 3.52 15.74
CA PRO A 62 3.89 4.04 16.47
C PRO A 62 4.67 2.88 17.12
N VAL A 63 5.96 3.07 17.33
CA VAL A 63 6.75 2.14 18.15
C VAL A 63 6.41 2.35 19.62
N ASP A 64 6.22 1.27 20.37
CA ASP A 64 5.87 1.33 21.78
C ASP A 64 6.96 2.01 22.61
N ALA A 65 6.55 2.94 23.48
CA ALA A 65 7.44 3.70 24.36
C ALA A 65 8.44 2.83 25.18
N PRO A 66 8.04 1.72 25.83
CA PRO A 66 9.00 0.87 26.54
C PRO A 66 10.03 0.20 25.62
N VAL A 67 9.66 -0.11 24.38
CA VAL A 67 10.58 -0.67 23.38
C VAL A 67 11.62 0.37 23.02
N VAL A 68 11.20 1.60 22.71
CA VAL A 68 12.11 2.73 22.42
C VAL A 68 13.07 3.00 23.58
N ALA A 69 12.58 3.00 24.82
CA ALA A 69 13.39 3.23 26.01
C ALA A 69 14.47 2.14 26.21
N SER A 70 14.11 0.87 25.95
CA SER A 70 15.03 -0.26 26.11
C SER A 70 16.19 -0.21 25.10
N PHE A 71 15.90 0.10 23.83
CA PHE A 71 16.94 0.25 22.79
C PHE A 71 17.83 1.48 22.99
N SER A 72 17.31 2.55 23.58
CA SER A 72 18.08 3.78 23.83
C SER A 72 19.15 3.60 24.91
N SER A 73 19.00 2.60 25.79
CA SER A 73 19.90 2.35 26.92
C SER A 73 21.15 1.51 26.56
N SER A 74 21.23 0.95 25.35
CA SER A 74 22.19 -0.12 25.02
C SER A 74 23.22 0.19 23.92
N THR A 75 23.31 1.43 23.42
CA THR A 75 24.15 1.76 22.25
C THR A 75 25.54 2.33 22.63
N PRO A 76 26.66 1.67 22.25
CA PRO A 76 28.03 2.17 22.46
C PRO A 76 28.59 2.94 21.24
N THR A 77 29.10 4.15 21.50
CA THR A 77 29.67 5.13 20.55
C THR A 77 30.74 4.58 19.59
N GLU A 78 30.56 4.80 18.27
CA GLU A 78 31.42 4.52 17.07
C GLU A 78 31.34 3.11 16.44
N PRO A 79 31.33 2.91 15.08
CA PRO A 79 31.23 3.81 13.92
C PRO A 79 29.77 3.87 13.42
N GLU A 80 28.87 4.30 14.30
CA GLU A 80 27.43 4.12 14.14
C GLU A 80 26.77 5.07 13.13
N ASP A 81 27.41 6.17 12.75
CA ASP A 81 26.70 7.25 12.03
C ASP A 81 26.22 6.86 10.63
N VAL A 82 27.03 6.08 9.90
CA VAL A 82 26.63 5.54 8.58
C VAL A 82 25.51 4.51 8.76
N LEU A 83 25.62 3.63 9.76
CA LEU A 83 24.63 2.60 10.06
C LEU A 83 23.31 3.23 10.54
N LYS A 84 23.34 4.29 11.36
CA LYS A 84 22.14 5.05 11.75
C LYS A 84 21.49 5.77 10.59
N ALA A 85 22.27 6.31 9.66
CA ALA A 85 21.73 6.97 8.47
C ALA A 85 21.02 5.95 7.57
N GLU A 86 21.58 4.75 7.44
CA GLU A 86 20.97 3.63 6.72
C GLU A 86 19.71 3.12 7.43
N ASP A 87 19.75 2.94 8.75
CA ASP A 87 18.61 2.51 9.56
C ASP A 87 17.45 3.51 9.50
N LYS A 88 17.75 4.81 9.62
CA LYS A 88 16.73 5.85 9.41
C LYS A 88 16.14 5.82 8.00
N ARG A 89 16.96 5.54 6.98
CA ARG A 89 16.51 5.42 5.59
C ARG A 89 15.63 4.18 5.40
N SER A 90 15.98 3.07 6.03
CA SER A 90 15.21 1.82 5.96
C SER A 90 13.86 1.98 6.67
N GLU A 91 13.84 2.58 7.86
CA GLU A 91 12.62 2.92 8.59
C GLU A 91 11.71 3.85 7.78
N GLN A 92 12.28 4.89 7.17
CA GLN A 92 11.55 5.82 6.32
C GLN A 92 10.95 5.13 5.08
N THR A 93 11.69 4.21 4.47
CA THR A 93 11.23 3.42 3.32
C THR A 93 10.08 2.50 3.73
N LEU A 94 10.19 1.83 4.88
CA LEU A 94 9.14 0.98 5.43
C LEU A 94 7.86 1.77 5.72
N LYS A 95 7.98 2.94 6.36
CA LYS A 95 6.85 3.85 6.60
C LYS A 95 6.19 4.30 5.30
N CYS A 96 6.98 4.63 4.27
CA CYS A 96 6.48 5.00 2.96
C CYS A 96 5.68 3.85 2.31
N ASN A 97 6.25 2.64 2.28
CA ASN A 97 5.59 1.46 1.71
C ASN A 97 4.28 1.12 2.41
N TYR A 98 4.26 1.23 3.74
CA TYR A 98 3.04 1.06 4.52
C TYR A 98 1.99 2.10 4.12
N GLN A 99 2.37 3.39 4.03
CA GLN A 99 1.44 4.47 3.65
C GLN A 99 0.86 4.27 2.24
N VAL A 100 1.70 3.85 1.28
CA VAL A 100 1.27 3.53 -0.09
C VAL A 100 0.28 2.36 -0.10
N SER A 101 0.59 1.27 0.62
CA SER A 101 -0.28 0.11 0.73
C SER A 101 -1.61 0.45 1.38
N ALA A 102 -1.57 1.21 2.48
CA ALA A 102 -2.75 1.69 3.16
C ALA A 102 -3.63 2.52 2.22
N TRP A 103 -3.04 3.45 1.46
CA TRP A 103 -3.77 4.23 0.47
C TRP A 103 -4.42 3.38 -0.62
N ALA A 104 -3.71 2.38 -1.16
CA ALA A 104 -4.27 1.47 -2.14
C ALA A 104 -5.50 0.71 -1.61
N ILE A 105 -5.45 0.29 -0.33
CA ILE A 105 -6.60 -0.32 0.35
C ILE A 105 -7.74 0.69 0.45
N ARG A 106 -7.48 1.92 0.93
CA ARG A 106 -8.52 2.96 1.07
C ARG A 106 -9.19 3.26 -0.28
N ALA A 107 -8.40 3.42 -1.34
CA ALA A 107 -8.91 3.66 -2.69
C ALA A 107 -9.78 2.50 -3.18
N SER A 108 -9.29 1.26 -3.03
CA SER A 108 -10.04 0.06 -3.43
C SER A 108 -11.36 -0.09 -2.67
N THR A 109 -11.36 0.19 -1.36
CA THR A 109 -12.58 0.17 -0.54
C THR A 109 -13.58 1.23 -0.99
N ALA A 110 -13.14 2.47 -1.22
CA ALA A 110 -14.01 3.55 -1.67
C ALA A 110 -14.63 3.26 -3.04
N THR A 111 -13.84 2.73 -3.99
CA THR A 111 -14.34 2.31 -5.31
C THR A 111 -15.29 1.13 -5.22
N SER A 112 -15.04 0.15 -4.36
CA SER A 112 -15.92 -1.01 -4.14
C SER A 112 -17.30 -0.61 -3.60
N PHE A 113 -17.36 0.39 -2.72
CA PHE A 113 -18.64 0.96 -2.30
C PHE A 113 -19.39 1.59 -3.47
N PHE A 114 -18.69 2.35 -4.31
CA PHE A 114 -19.31 3.02 -5.45
C PHE A 114 -19.95 2.04 -6.43
N THR A 115 -19.27 0.94 -6.79
CA THR A 115 -19.78 -0.05 -7.75
C THR A 115 -20.96 -0.88 -7.23
N ARG A 116 -21.17 -0.93 -5.91
CA ARG A 116 -22.29 -1.65 -5.28
C ARG A 116 -23.52 -0.75 -5.05
N SER A 117 -23.35 0.56 -5.09
CA SER A 117 -24.41 1.55 -4.89
C SER A 117 -24.93 2.17 -6.19
N SER A 118 -24.35 1.81 -7.35
CA SER A 118 -24.78 2.18 -8.70
C SER A 118 -25.68 1.12 -9.33
#